data_AF-A0A2D8XMS6-F1
#
_entry.id   AF-A0A2D8XMS6-F1
#
_cell.length_a   1.000
_cell.length_b   1.000
_cell.length_c   1.000
_cell.angle_alpha   90.00
_cell.angle_beta   90.00
_cell.angle_gamma   90.00
#
_symmetry.space_group_name_H-M   'P 1'
#
loop_
_entity.id
_entity.type
_entity.pdbx_description
1 polymer ?
#
loop_
_entity_poly.entity_id
_entity_poly.type
_entity_poly.pdbx_seq_one_letter_code
_entity_poly.pdbx_strand_id
1 'polypeptide(L)' 'MKFTILIILYFFNVDDDDGRGFHISHLNGLPLWFDTKKACFDHINQNYNSLQGYVEHYYKQKATVSEIRCVEARGQ' A
#
# COMPACT_ATOMS: atom_id res chain seq x y z
N MET A 1 -13.06 13.78 -5.29
CA MET A 1 -11.88 13.48 -4.44
C MET A 1 -11.55 12.02 -4.64
N LYS A 2 -10.31 11.68 -4.99
CA LYS A 2 -9.89 10.29 -5.22
C LYS A 2 -9.05 9.81 -4.05
N PHE A 3 -9.12 8.51 -3.75
CA PHE A 3 -8.33 7.84 -2.73
C PHE A 3 -7.39 6.82 -3.36
N THR A 4 -6.28 6.54 -2.69
CA THR A 4 -5.29 5.52 -3.06
C THR A 4 -4.83 4.77 -1.80
N ILE A 5 -4.08 3.68 -2.00
CA ILE A 5 -3.59 2.82 -0.92
C ILE A 5 -2.16 3.24 -0.57
N LEU A 6 -1.95 3.58 0.69
CA LEU A 6 -0.64 3.74 1.32
C LEU A 6 -0.40 2.57 2.27
N ILE A 7 0.70 1.85 2.06
CA ILE A 7 1.17 0.82 2.98
C ILE A 7 2.31 1.40 3.80
N ILE A 8 2.17 1.37 5.12
CA ILE A 8 3.26 1.68 6.06
C ILE A 8 4.01 0.39 6.33
N LEU A 9 5.32 0.47 6.20
CA LEU A 9 6.21 -0.67 6.33
C LEU A 9 6.85 -0.69 7.71
N TYR A 10 7.10 -1.90 8.20
CA TYR A 10 8.02 -2.14 9.30
C TYR A 10 9.25 -2.85 8.73
N PHE A 11 10.43 -2.26 8.93
CA PHE A 11 11.69 -2.84 8.50
C PHE A 11 12.33 -3.64 9.64
N PHE A 12 12.81 -4.84 9.34
CA PHE A 12 13.52 -5.67 10.33
C PHE A 12 14.91 -5.11 10.67
N ASN A 13 15.52 -4.40 9.71
CA ASN A 13 16.73 -3.63 9.91
C ASN A 13 16.43 -2.15 9.68
N VAL A 14 16.68 -1.31 10.69
CA VAL A 14 16.44 0.13 10.63
C VAL A 14 17.31 0.81 9.57
N ASP A 15 18.49 0.27 9.25
CA ASP A 15 19.37 0.81 8.20
C ASP A 15 18.76 0.68 6.78
N ASP A 16 17.77 -0.20 6.60
CA ASP A 16 17.04 -0.38 5.33
C ASP A 16 15.79 0.51 5.24
N ASP A 17 15.40 1.21 6.32
CA ASP A 17 14.22 2.07 6.35
C ASP A 17 14.53 3.42 5.65
N ASP A 18 13.79 3.72 4.58
CA ASP A 18 13.91 4.97 3.84
C ASP A 18 13.02 6.09 4.42
N GLY A 19 12.36 5.83 5.56
CA GLY A 19 11.50 6.75 6.29
C GLY A 19 10.16 7.03 5.61
N ARG A 20 9.82 6.29 4.55
CA ARG A 20 8.58 6.50 3.78
C ARG A 20 7.74 5.23 3.73
N GLY A 21 6.43 5.42 3.67
CA GLY A 21 5.53 4.33 3.34
C GLY A 21 5.49 4.08 1.83
N PHE A 22 5.04 2.89 1.46
CA PHE A 22 4.92 2.42 0.10
C PHE A 22 3.56 2.75 -0.51
N HIS A 23 3.53 3.55 -1.58
CA HIS A 23 2.29 3.87 -2.28
C HIS A 23 2.01 2.86 -3.40
N ILE A 24 0.79 2.30 -3.39
CA ILE A 24 0.32 1.43 -4.45
C ILE A 24 -0.52 2.24 -5.42
N SER A 25 0.04 2.54 -6.58
CA SER A 25 -0.69 3.14 -7.69
C SER A 25 -1.35 2.12 -8.62
N HIS A 26 -0.92 0.85 -8.55
CA HIS A 26 -1.41 -0.23 -9.40
C HIS A 26 -1.26 -1.59 -8.73
N LEU A 27 -2.23 -2.48 -8.93
CA LEU A 27 -2.17 -3.88 -8.54
C LEU A 27 -2.57 -4.73 -9.76
N ASN A 28 -1.76 -5.74 -10.11
CA ASN A 28 -1.96 -6.57 -11.30
C ASN A 28 -2.09 -5.76 -12.62
N GLY A 29 -1.38 -4.65 -12.73
CA GLY A 29 -1.42 -3.78 -13.92
C GLY A 29 -2.66 -2.89 -14.03
N LEU A 30 -3.59 -2.96 -13.06
CA LEU A 30 -4.76 -2.08 -13.02
C LEU A 30 -4.46 -0.85 -12.16
N PRO A 31 -4.76 0.37 -12.64
CA PRO A 31 -4.62 1.58 -11.83
C PRO A 31 -5.61 1.55 -10.65
N LEU A 32 -5.12 1.85 -9.44
CA LEU A 32 -5.93 1.85 -8.22
C LEU A 32 -6.22 3.27 -7.76
N TRP A 33 -7.42 3.73 -8.13
CA TRP A 33 -8.01 4.97 -7.63
C TRP A 33 -9.46 4.69 -7.24
N PHE A 34 -9.87 5.22 -6.08
CA PHE A 34 -11.19 4.99 -5.54
C PHE A 34 -11.93 6.31 -5.32
N ASP A 35 -13.21 6.37 -5.67
CA ASP A 35 -14.01 7.58 -5.50
C ASP A 35 -14.40 7.84 -4.04
N THR A 36 -14.35 6.80 -3.20
CA THR A 36 -14.66 6.90 -1.78
C THR A 36 -13.62 6.17 -0.93
N LYS A 37 -13.41 6.67 0.29
CA LYS A 37 -12.58 6.00 1.29
C LYS A 37 -13.08 4.59 1.60
N LYS A 38 -14.40 4.39 1.62
CA LYS A 38 -15.03 3.09 1.85
C LYS A 38 -14.66 2.09 0.75
N ALA A 39 -14.80 2.47 -0.52
CA ALA A 39 -14.44 1.58 -1.64
C ALA A 39 -12.96 1.18 -1.62
N CYS A 40 -12.07 2.10 -1.22
CA CYS A 40 -10.67 1.80 -1.00
C CYS A 40 -10.46 0.75 0.11
N PHE A 41 -11.11 0.89 1.27
CA PHE A 41 -11.01 -0.09 2.34
C PHE A 41 -11.64 -1.44 2.00
N ASP A 42 -12.79 -1.44 1.32
CA ASP A 42 -13.42 -2.66 0.83
C ASP A 42 -12.45 -3.43 -0.08
N HIS A 43 -11.72 -2.72 -0.97
CA HIS A 43 -10.70 -3.32 -1.82
C HIS A 43 -9.51 -3.86 -1.03
N ILE A 44 -9.00 -3.11 -0.03
CA ILE A 44 -7.94 -3.59 0.86
C ILE A 44 -8.36 -4.88 1.55
N ASN A 45 -9.56 -4.92 2.12
CA ASN A 45 -10.06 -6.10 2.84
C ASN A 45 -10.18 -7.32 1.93
N GLN A 46 -10.62 -7.13 0.68
CA GLN A 46 -10.73 -8.21 -0.30
C GLN A 46 -9.36 -8.70 -0.82
N ASN A 47 -8.32 -7.87 -0.74
CA ASN A 47 -7.03 -8.13 -1.37
C ASN A 47 -5.84 -8.10 -0.40
N TYR A 48 -6.08 -8.17 0.91
CA TYR A 48 -5.05 -7.98 1.94
C TYR A 48 -3.82 -8.87 1.72
N ASN A 49 -4.04 -10.16 1.45
CA ASN A 49 -2.95 -11.11 1.21
C ASN A 49 -2.14 -10.77 -0.05
N SER A 50 -2.79 -10.29 -1.11
CA SER A 50 -2.11 -9.88 -2.35
C SER A 50 -1.29 -8.60 -2.14
N LEU A 51 -1.80 -7.66 -1.33
CA LEU A 51 -1.08 -6.43 -0.97
C LEU A 51 0.15 -6.75 -0.11
N GLN A 52 0.02 -7.68 0.84
CA GLN A 52 1.15 -8.17 1.63
C GLN A 52 2.19 -8.86 0.75
N GLY A 53 1.76 -9.77 -0.13
CA GLY A 53 2.67 -10.46 -1.07
C GLY A 53 3.39 -9.50 -2.02
N TYR A 54 2.74 -8.41 -2.44
CA TYR A 54 3.36 -7.37 -3.25
C TYR A 54 4.53 -6.70 -2.50
N VAL A 55 4.31 -6.32 -1.24
CA VAL A 55 5.33 -5.71 -0.37
C VAL A 55 6.49 -6.66 -0.14
N GLU A 56 6.21 -7.91 0.21
CA GLU A 56 7.23 -8.94 0.45
C GLU A 56 8.06 -9.22 -0.82
N HIS A 57 7.42 -9.22 -1.99
CA HIS A 57 8.10 -9.37 -3.27
C HIS A 57 9.03 -8.18 -3.57
N TYR A 58 8.54 -6.95 -3.38
CA TYR A 58 9.31 -5.74 -3.66
C TYR A 58 10.50 -5.57 -2.71
N TYR A 59 10.29 -5.78 -1.40
CA TYR A 59 11.31 -5.58 -0.36
C TYR A 59 12.09 -6.86 0.00
N LYS A 60 11.83 -8.00 -0.66
CA LYS A 60 12.55 -9.28 -0.48
C LYS A 60 12.73 -9.67 1.01
N GLN A 61 11.64 -9.64 1.79
CA GLN A 61 11.61 -9.94 3.23
C GLN A 61 12.31 -8.91 4.16
N LYS A 62 12.85 -7.80 3.64
CA LYS A 62 13.44 -6.74 4.48
C LYS A 62 12.40 -5.91 5.24
N ALA A 63 11.17 -5.90 4.74
CA ALA A 63 10.05 -5.19 5.33
C ALA A 63 8.80 -6.07 5.37
N THR A 64 7.94 -5.82 6.35
CA THR A 64 6.58 -6.33 6.44
C THR A 64 5.58 -5.18 6.49
N VAL A 65 4.30 -5.49 6.29
CA VAL A 65 3.21 -4.52 6.41
C VAL A 65 2.97 -4.20 7.89
N SER A 66 3.15 -2.94 8.27
CA SER A 66 2.77 -2.43 9.59
C SER A 66 1.32 -1.96 9.61
N GLU A 67 0.94 -1.15 8.62
CA GLU A 67 -0.40 -0.57 8.53
C GLU A 67 -0.77 -0.36 7.05
N ILE A 68 -2.06 -0.45 6.71
CA ILE A 68 -2.57 -0.07 5.39
C ILE A 68 -3.60 1.04 5.55
N ARG A 69 -3.40 2.16 4.85
CA ARG A 69 -4.25 3.34 4.89
C ARG A 69 -4.84 3.67 3.53
N CYS A 70 -6.09 4.13 3.53
CA CYS A 70 -6.66 4.86 2.40
C CYS A 70 -6.39 6.35 2.57
N VAL A 71 -5.54 6.91 1.71
CA VAL A 71 -5.15 8.32 1.73
C VAL A 71 -5.69 9.03 0.50
N GLU A 72 -5.84 10.35 0.59
CA GLU A 72 -6.24 11.16 -0.57
C GLU A 72 -5.15 11.10 -1.64
N ALA A 73 -5.58 10.90 -2.89
CA ALA A 73 -4.75 11.05 -4.06
C ALA A 73 -4.33 12.51 -4.19
N ARG A 74 -3.10 12.84 -3.77
CA ARG A 74 -2.55 14.18 -4.01
C ARG A 74 -2.34 14.36 -5.51
N GLY A 75 -3.12 15.26 -6.10
CA GLY A 75 -3.09 15.77 -7.48
C GLY A 75 -2.18 15.05 -8.47
N GLN A 76 -2.80 14.21 -9.30
CA GLN A 76 -2.48 14.15 -10.72
C GLN A 76 -3.61 14.85 -11.48
#